data_AF-A0A9X4RPK7-F1
#
_entry.id   AF-A0A9X4RPK7-F1
#
_cell.length_a   1.000
_cell.length_b   1.000
_cell.length_c   1.000
_cell.angle_alpha   90.00
_cell.angle_beta   90.00
_cell.angle_gamma   90.00
#
_symmetry.space_group_name_H-M   'P 1'
#
loop_
_entity.id
_entity.type
_entity.pdbx_description
1 polymer ?
#
loop_
_entity_poly.entity_id
_entity_poly.type
_entity_poly.pdbx_seq_one_letter_code
_entity_poly.pdbx_strand_id
1 'polypeptide(L)'
;MIKTKRGLKMSRYTDYKYASNILKEIENKPEKYLIIHYSCESFYNLGGKSPRIASISVRQFNNAQTNNFSIHQYSEMLNIPITDDTYRDIEKELLTDFFTFVDKNTDKIWIHWNMRDTVFGFHALEQRFKVLGGTPVIIDDDKKVDLAYLFKKMYGGGYIDNPHIEKLLELNNLTPHRFLTGKQEADAFSSGHYHELSMSTSSKVNSFSTFLTLAINDDLKTNIPNWKIRGTNFAGLLATFQDTTSGKIIFWLVNTIIAGIIGAWIAKYF
;
A
#
# COMPACT_ATOMS: atom_id res chain seq x y z
N MET A 1 -13.69 -14.88 32.89
CA MET A 1 -13.27 -13.53 32.48
C MET A 1 -11.82 -13.59 32.02
N ILE A 2 -11.59 -13.91 30.74
CA ILE A 2 -10.24 -14.10 30.18
C ILE A 2 -9.71 -12.72 29.79
N LYS A 3 -8.75 -12.19 30.56
CA LYS A 3 -7.96 -11.03 30.14
C LYS A 3 -7.11 -11.47 28.96
N THR A 4 -7.54 -11.12 27.75
CA THR A 4 -6.74 -11.24 26.53
C THR A 4 -5.40 -10.54 26.76
N LYS A 5 -4.30 -11.28 26.59
CA LYS A 5 -2.95 -10.72 26.56
C LYS A 5 -2.96 -9.54 25.58
N ARG A 6 -2.79 -8.31 26.08
CA ARG A 6 -2.45 -7.16 25.24
C ARG A 6 -1.19 -7.56 24.49
N GLY A 7 -1.32 -7.81 23.18
CA GLY A 7 -0.16 -7.94 22.30
C GLY A 7 0.78 -6.78 22.58
N LEU A 8 2.08 -7.08 22.71
CA LEU A 8 3.13 -6.09 22.96
C LEU A 8 2.93 -4.91 22.01
N LYS A 9 2.47 -3.77 22.53
CA LYS A 9 2.32 -2.56 21.75
C LYS A 9 3.74 -2.11 21.40
N MET A 10 4.19 -2.42 20.19
CA MET A 10 5.52 -2.01 19.73
C MET A 10 5.67 -0.50 19.91
N SER A 11 6.87 -0.06 20.29
CA SER A 11 7.15 1.36 20.46
C SER A 11 6.91 2.09 19.14
N ARG A 12 6.45 3.34 19.21
CA ARG A 12 6.27 4.19 18.03
C ARG A 12 7.54 4.26 17.18
N TYR A 13 8.70 4.31 17.82
CA TYR A 13 10.00 4.28 17.17
C TYR A 13 10.26 2.97 16.38
N THR A 14 9.84 1.81 16.91
CA THR A 14 9.97 0.52 16.21
C THR A 14 9.13 0.49 14.93
N ASP A 15 7.89 0.99 15.01
CA ASP A 15 7.00 1.10 13.85
C ASP A 15 7.57 2.03 12.78
N TYR A 16 8.14 3.16 13.19
CA TYR A 16 8.82 4.10 12.31
C TYR A 16 10.01 3.42 11.61
N LYS A 17 10.90 2.79 12.38
CA LYS A 17 12.10 2.13 11.85
C LYS A 17 11.76 1.02 10.85
N TYR A 18 10.74 0.22 11.16
CA TYR A 18 10.21 -0.80 10.24
C TYR A 18 9.75 -0.18 8.92
N ALA A 19 8.90 0.85 8.98
CA ALA A 19 8.38 1.50 7.78
C ALA A 19 9.49 2.20 6.97
N SER A 20 10.42 2.90 7.64
CA SER A 20 11.55 3.54 6.99
C SER A 20 12.47 2.55 6.27
N ASN A 21 12.66 1.34 6.82
CA ASN A 21 13.44 0.31 6.15
C ASN A 21 12.75 -0.16 4.85
N ILE A 22 11.43 -0.37 4.88
CA ILE A 22 10.67 -0.74 3.67
C ILE A 22 10.75 0.37 2.61
N LEU A 23 10.58 1.64 3.00
CA LEU A 23 10.69 2.76 2.05
C LEU A 23 12.09 2.81 1.41
N LYS A 24 13.16 2.57 2.19
CA LYS A 24 14.52 2.48 1.65
C LYS A 24 14.71 1.28 0.72
N GLU A 25 14.12 0.14 1.01
CA GLU A 25 14.18 -1.02 0.10
C GLU A 25 13.50 -0.71 -1.25
N ILE A 26 12.36 -0.03 -1.21
CA ILE A 26 11.64 0.46 -2.39
C ILE A 26 12.50 1.44 -3.20
N GLU A 27 13.11 2.43 -2.54
CA GLU A 27 13.99 3.42 -3.16
C GLU A 27 15.22 2.79 -3.81
N ASN A 28 15.83 1.79 -3.16
CA ASN A 28 17.05 1.15 -3.65
C ASN A 28 16.83 0.21 -4.83
N LYS A 29 15.63 -0.37 -4.98
CA LYS A 29 15.31 -1.38 -6.01
C LYS A 29 13.93 -1.13 -6.63
N PRO A 30 13.67 0.06 -7.21
CA PRO A 30 12.34 0.44 -7.65
C PRO A 30 11.78 -0.47 -8.75
N GLU A 31 12.64 -1.14 -9.52
CA GLU A 31 12.28 -2.11 -10.58
C GLU A 31 11.64 -3.40 -10.06
N LYS A 32 11.72 -3.66 -8.74
CA LYS A 32 11.08 -4.82 -8.11
C LYS A 32 9.62 -4.58 -7.74
N TYR A 33 9.14 -3.33 -7.79
CA TYR A 33 7.84 -2.98 -7.24
C TYR A 33 6.81 -2.64 -8.32
N LEU A 34 5.64 -3.25 -8.18
CA LEU A 34 4.43 -2.96 -8.95
C LEU A 34 3.41 -2.31 -8.03
N ILE A 35 2.71 -1.27 -8.50
CA ILE A 35 1.62 -0.62 -7.79
C ILE A 35 0.31 -1.06 -8.42
N ILE A 36 -0.60 -1.63 -7.64
CA ILE A 36 -1.88 -2.15 -8.13
C ILE A 36 -3.07 -1.48 -7.44
N HIS A 37 -4.12 -1.26 -8.23
CA HIS A 37 -5.46 -1.01 -7.73
C HIS A 37 -6.51 -1.53 -8.71
N TYR A 38 -7.74 -1.71 -8.25
CA TYR A 38 -8.85 -2.09 -9.10
C TYR A 38 -10.14 -1.37 -8.72
N SER A 39 -11.03 -1.25 -9.70
CA SER A 39 -12.41 -0.78 -9.55
C SER A 39 -13.36 -1.93 -9.85
N CYS A 40 -14.49 -1.95 -9.17
CA CYS A 40 -15.49 -3.00 -9.27
C CYS A 40 -16.89 -2.43 -9.03
N GLU A 41 -17.91 -3.27 -9.22
CA GLU A 41 -19.24 -2.93 -8.73
C GLU A 41 -19.21 -2.70 -7.23
N SER A 42 -20.20 -1.95 -6.73
CA SER A 42 -20.33 -1.70 -5.30
C SER A 42 -20.35 -3.02 -4.54
N PHE A 43 -19.48 -3.14 -3.53
CA PHE A 43 -19.47 -4.32 -2.64
C PHE A 43 -20.63 -4.31 -1.63
N TYR A 44 -21.43 -3.25 -1.57
CA TYR A 44 -22.64 -3.18 -0.74
C TYR A 44 -23.80 -3.93 -1.40
N ASN A 45 -24.63 -4.61 -0.59
CA ASN A 45 -25.86 -5.28 -1.01
C ASN A 45 -25.69 -6.41 -2.05
N LEU A 46 -24.51 -7.02 -2.17
CA LEU A 46 -24.26 -8.13 -3.10
C LEU A 46 -24.79 -9.49 -2.63
N GLY A 47 -25.38 -9.57 -1.43
CA GLY A 47 -25.87 -10.84 -0.87
C GLY A 47 -24.78 -11.91 -0.74
N GLY A 48 -23.53 -11.50 -0.53
CA GLY A 48 -22.36 -12.39 -0.42
C GLY A 48 -21.69 -12.76 -1.75
N LYS A 49 -22.18 -12.26 -2.90
CA LYS A 49 -21.51 -12.45 -4.20
C LYS A 49 -20.21 -11.62 -4.27
N SER A 50 -19.21 -12.15 -4.98
CA SER A 50 -17.99 -11.41 -5.31
C SER A 50 -18.28 -10.31 -6.35
N PRO A 51 -17.86 -9.05 -6.12
CA PRO A 51 -18.14 -7.94 -7.02
C PRO A 51 -17.56 -8.17 -8.42
N ARG A 52 -18.33 -7.82 -9.46
CA ARG A 52 -17.89 -7.68 -10.85
C ARG A 52 -16.75 -6.67 -10.98
N ILE A 53 -15.66 -7.06 -11.62
CA ILE A 53 -14.47 -6.22 -11.83
C ILE A 53 -14.63 -5.37 -13.08
N ALA A 54 -14.51 -4.05 -12.94
CA ALA A 54 -14.58 -3.12 -14.07
C ALA A 54 -13.21 -2.80 -14.66
N SER A 55 -12.19 -2.64 -13.81
CA SER A 55 -10.84 -2.31 -14.24
C SER A 55 -9.80 -2.69 -13.19
N ILE A 56 -8.62 -3.12 -13.63
CA ILE A 56 -7.42 -3.33 -12.83
C ILE A 56 -6.30 -2.52 -13.49
N SER A 57 -5.58 -1.71 -12.72
CA SER A 57 -4.39 -1.00 -13.18
C SER A 57 -3.19 -1.47 -12.40
N VAL A 58 -2.10 -1.78 -13.12
CA VAL A 58 -0.81 -2.17 -12.54
C VAL A 58 0.27 -1.28 -13.13
N ARG A 59 0.97 -0.54 -12.29
CA ARG A 59 2.01 0.41 -12.69
C ARG A 59 3.36 -0.03 -12.17
N GLN A 60 4.37 -0.09 -13.03
CA GLN A 60 5.76 -0.26 -12.63
C GLN A 60 6.25 0.99 -11.89
N PHE A 61 6.84 0.83 -10.70
CA PHE A 61 7.26 1.98 -9.89
C PHE A 61 8.41 2.76 -10.56
N ASN A 62 9.42 2.07 -11.07
CA ASN A 62 10.64 2.66 -11.65
C ASN A 62 10.46 3.48 -12.94
N ASN A 63 9.56 3.07 -13.85
CA ASN A 63 9.50 3.64 -15.21
C ASN A 63 8.10 4.12 -15.63
N ALA A 64 7.12 4.10 -14.73
CA ALA A 64 5.75 4.53 -14.97
C ALA A 64 4.94 3.76 -16.02
N GLN A 65 5.48 2.70 -16.61
CA GLN A 65 4.73 1.86 -17.53
C GLN A 65 3.54 1.25 -16.79
N THR A 66 2.35 1.38 -17.37
CA THR A 66 1.08 1.00 -16.74
C THR A 66 0.34 0.02 -17.64
N ASN A 67 0.04 -1.16 -17.10
CA ASN A 67 -0.83 -2.15 -17.71
C ASN A 67 -2.24 -1.96 -17.15
N ASN A 68 -3.19 -1.67 -18.04
CA ASN A 68 -4.61 -1.56 -17.70
C ASN A 68 -5.37 -2.75 -18.26
N PHE A 69 -6.17 -3.38 -17.41
CA PHE A 69 -7.08 -4.46 -17.76
C PHE A 69 -8.49 -3.95 -17.46
N SER A 70 -9.29 -3.62 -18.47
CA SER A 70 -10.60 -2.99 -18.21
C SER A 70 -11.69 -3.48 -19.14
N ILE A 71 -12.90 -3.60 -18.61
CA ILE A 71 -14.03 -4.22 -19.32
C ILE A 71 -14.30 -3.54 -20.67
N HIS A 72 -14.16 -2.22 -20.76
CA HIS A 72 -14.35 -1.51 -22.03
C HIS A 72 -13.29 -1.85 -23.08
N GLN A 73 -12.03 -2.03 -22.69
CA GLN A 73 -10.96 -2.44 -23.61
C GLN A 73 -11.14 -3.89 -24.07
N TYR A 74 -11.51 -4.78 -23.16
CA TYR A 74 -11.75 -6.19 -23.50
C TYR A 74 -13.01 -6.36 -24.36
N SER A 75 -14.07 -5.58 -24.10
CA SER A 75 -15.25 -5.49 -24.96
C SER A 75 -14.90 -5.12 -26.40
N GLU A 76 -14.03 -4.11 -26.57
CA GLU A 76 -13.54 -3.68 -27.87
C GLU A 76 -12.69 -4.76 -28.55
N MET A 77 -11.71 -5.34 -27.83
CA MET A 77 -10.82 -6.39 -28.36
C MET A 77 -11.57 -7.66 -28.79
N LEU A 78 -12.60 -8.04 -28.03
CA LEU A 78 -13.43 -9.21 -28.33
C LEU A 78 -14.54 -8.90 -29.34
N ASN A 79 -14.79 -7.63 -29.65
CA ASN A 79 -15.93 -7.16 -30.44
C ASN A 79 -17.28 -7.64 -29.85
N ILE A 80 -17.42 -7.57 -28.53
CA ILE A 80 -18.63 -7.97 -27.78
C ILE A 80 -19.16 -6.76 -27.02
N PRO A 81 -20.42 -6.33 -27.21
CA PRO A 81 -20.99 -5.21 -26.46
C PRO A 81 -21.14 -5.56 -24.98
N ILE A 82 -20.98 -4.58 -24.09
CA ILE A 82 -21.13 -4.79 -22.64
C ILE A 82 -22.63 -4.80 -22.30
N THR A 83 -23.14 -5.97 -21.92
CA THR A 83 -24.50 -6.18 -21.38
C THR A 83 -24.39 -7.07 -20.14
N ASP A 84 -25.47 -7.22 -19.36
CA ASP A 84 -25.45 -8.11 -18.20
C ASP A 84 -25.12 -9.57 -18.56
N ASP A 85 -25.56 -10.04 -19.72
CA ASP A 85 -25.32 -11.40 -20.21
C ASP A 85 -23.86 -11.59 -20.67
N THR A 86 -23.30 -10.61 -21.38
CA THR A 86 -21.95 -10.71 -21.97
C THR A 86 -20.85 -10.29 -21.01
N TYR A 87 -21.17 -9.55 -19.94
CA TYR A 87 -20.19 -9.06 -18.96
C TYR A 87 -19.32 -10.19 -18.42
N ARG A 88 -19.95 -11.34 -18.13
CA ARG A 88 -19.28 -12.52 -17.56
C ARG A 88 -18.12 -12.98 -18.43
N ASP A 89 -18.32 -13.02 -19.75
CA ASP A 89 -17.33 -13.53 -20.68
C ASP A 89 -16.20 -12.52 -20.87
N ILE A 90 -16.53 -11.23 -21.00
CA ILE A 90 -15.55 -10.15 -21.10
C ILE A 90 -14.68 -10.08 -19.83
N GLU A 91 -15.30 -10.18 -18.66
CA GLU A 91 -14.60 -10.16 -17.37
C GLU A 91 -13.70 -11.39 -17.18
N LYS A 92 -14.11 -12.55 -17.70
CA LYS A 92 -13.29 -13.76 -17.62
C LYS A 92 -12.01 -13.61 -18.42
N GLU A 93 -12.08 -13.05 -19.64
CA GLU A 93 -10.88 -12.78 -20.45
C GLU A 93 -9.97 -11.75 -19.78
N LEU A 94 -10.56 -10.66 -19.24
CA LEU A 94 -9.82 -9.66 -18.46
C LEU A 94 -9.03 -10.29 -17.31
N LEU A 95 -9.69 -11.11 -16.49
CA LEU A 95 -9.04 -11.76 -15.35
C LEU A 95 -8.03 -12.84 -15.80
N THR A 96 -8.27 -13.51 -16.92
CA THR A 96 -7.31 -14.48 -17.49
C THR A 96 -5.99 -13.80 -17.85
N ASP A 97 -6.05 -12.67 -18.53
CA ASP A 97 -4.87 -11.89 -18.87
C ASP A 97 -4.21 -11.24 -17.65
N PHE A 98 -5.00 -10.75 -16.69
CA PHE A 98 -4.47 -10.24 -15.43
C PHE A 98 -3.69 -11.31 -14.67
N PHE A 99 -4.25 -12.51 -14.48
CA PHE A 99 -3.53 -13.58 -13.77
C PHE A 99 -2.35 -14.15 -14.58
N THR A 100 -2.41 -14.11 -15.92
CA THR A 100 -1.25 -14.37 -16.78
C THR A 100 -0.14 -13.33 -16.58
N PHE A 101 -0.50 -12.06 -16.40
CA PHE A 101 0.44 -11.01 -16.05
C PHE A 101 1.04 -11.23 -14.66
N VAL A 102 0.23 -11.64 -13.67
CA VAL A 102 0.71 -11.99 -12.33
C VAL A 102 1.75 -13.12 -12.39
N ASP A 103 1.48 -14.18 -13.15
CA ASP A 103 2.40 -15.33 -13.33
C ASP A 103 3.78 -14.91 -13.87
N LYS A 104 3.79 -13.98 -14.84
CA LYS A 104 5.01 -13.44 -15.45
C LYS A 104 5.79 -12.50 -14.52
N ASN A 105 5.19 -12.05 -13.42
CA ASN A 105 5.76 -11.08 -12.48
C ASN A 105 5.86 -11.64 -11.05
N THR A 106 6.09 -12.94 -10.92
CA THR A 106 6.24 -13.63 -9.62
C THR A 106 7.48 -13.19 -8.83
N ASP A 107 8.45 -12.54 -9.47
CA ASP A 107 9.63 -11.91 -8.85
C ASP A 107 9.34 -10.54 -8.22
N LYS A 108 8.17 -9.94 -8.54
CA LYS A 108 7.80 -8.59 -8.11
C LYS A 108 7.14 -8.57 -6.74
N ILE A 109 7.23 -7.40 -6.10
CA ILE A 109 6.53 -7.04 -4.87
C ILE A 109 5.41 -6.06 -5.21
N TRP A 110 4.20 -6.32 -4.71
CA TRP A 110 2.98 -5.62 -5.06
C TRP A 110 2.59 -4.62 -3.98
N ILE A 111 2.72 -3.35 -4.29
CA ILE A 111 2.27 -2.22 -3.48
C ILE A 111 0.79 -1.97 -3.78
N HIS A 112 -0.03 -1.91 -2.74
CA HIS A 112 -1.47 -1.74 -2.87
C HIS A 112 -2.03 -0.84 -1.77
N TRP A 113 -3.29 -0.43 -1.91
CA TRP A 113 -4.00 0.35 -0.90
C TRP A 113 -5.17 -0.43 -0.31
N ASN A 114 -5.04 -0.91 0.94
CA ASN A 114 -6.10 -1.63 1.67
C ASN A 114 -6.70 -2.89 0.97
N MET A 115 -6.09 -3.40 -0.10
CA MET A 115 -6.44 -4.65 -0.78
C MET A 115 -6.06 -5.91 0.03
N ARG A 116 -6.67 -6.12 1.21
CA ARG A 116 -6.20 -7.10 2.22
C ARG A 116 -7.10 -8.31 2.44
N ASP A 117 -8.35 -8.27 2.03
CA ASP A 117 -9.34 -9.25 2.50
C ASP A 117 -10.24 -9.77 1.37
N THR A 118 -11.19 -10.63 1.76
CA THR A 118 -12.13 -11.30 0.86
C THR A 118 -13.22 -10.37 0.34
N VAL A 119 -13.42 -9.19 0.95
CA VAL A 119 -14.38 -8.19 0.47
C VAL A 119 -13.71 -7.31 -0.59
N PHE A 120 -12.49 -6.84 -0.31
CA PHE A 120 -11.71 -6.04 -1.24
C PHE A 120 -10.22 -6.37 -1.15
N GLY A 121 -9.67 -6.88 -2.26
CA GLY A 121 -8.25 -7.17 -2.39
C GLY A 121 -7.92 -8.35 -3.31
N PHE A 122 -6.72 -8.88 -3.16
CA PHE A 122 -6.25 -10.00 -3.98
C PHE A 122 -7.16 -11.23 -3.84
N HIS A 123 -7.57 -11.58 -2.62
CA HIS A 123 -8.50 -12.69 -2.39
C HIS A 123 -9.86 -12.49 -3.06
N ALA A 124 -10.35 -11.25 -3.14
CA ALA A 124 -11.59 -10.95 -3.87
C ALA A 124 -11.43 -11.18 -5.38
N LEU A 125 -10.30 -10.76 -5.96
CA LEU A 125 -9.97 -11.01 -7.38
C LEU A 125 -9.82 -12.52 -7.66
N GLU A 126 -9.12 -13.24 -6.78
CA GLU A 126 -8.92 -14.69 -6.87
C GLU A 126 -10.26 -15.44 -6.80
N GLN A 127 -11.13 -15.08 -5.84
CA GLN A 127 -12.46 -15.67 -5.70
C GLN A 127 -13.31 -15.36 -6.93
N ARG A 128 -13.31 -14.12 -7.41
CA ARG A 128 -14.08 -13.74 -8.60
C ARG A 128 -13.65 -14.57 -9.81
N PHE A 129 -12.36 -14.73 -10.04
CA PHE A 129 -11.87 -15.51 -11.17
C PHE A 129 -12.27 -17.00 -11.06
N LYS A 130 -12.22 -17.59 -9.85
CA LYS A 130 -12.73 -18.94 -9.61
C LYS A 130 -14.22 -19.07 -9.93
N VAL A 131 -15.04 -18.08 -9.57
CA VAL A 131 -16.49 -18.04 -9.90
C VAL A 131 -16.75 -17.97 -11.42
N LEU A 132 -15.84 -17.35 -12.16
CA LEU A 132 -15.87 -17.32 -13.64
C LEU A 132 -15.32 -18.62 -14.28
N GLY A 133 -14.85 -19.58 -13.47
CA GLY A 133 -14.28 -20.85 -13.92
C GLY A 133 -12.80 -20.77 -14.28
N GLY A 134 -12.09 -19.72 -13.85
CA GLY A 134 -10.65 -19.57 -13.99
C GLY A 134 -9.87 -20.15 -12.80
N THR A 135 -8.54 -20.23 -12.95
CA THR A 135 -7.63 -20.66 -11.89
C THR A 135 -6.64 -19.53 -11.59
N PRO A 136 -6.77 -18.83 -10.45
CA PRO A 136 -5.92 -17.67 -10.16
C PRO A 136 -4.51 -18.10 -9.77
N VAL A 137 -3.53 -17.29 -10.18
CA VAL A 137 -2.18 -17.33 -9.63
C VAL A 137 -2.17 -16.54 -8.32
N ILE A 138 -1.73 -17.20 -7.24
CA ILE A 138 -1.69 -16.61 -5.91
C ILE A 138 -0.39 -15.82 -5.75
N ILE A 139 -0.52 -14.57 -5.30
CA ILE A 139 0.62 -13.76 -4.85
C ILE A 139 0.77 -14.04 -3.35
N ASP A 140 1.97 -14.44 -2.93
CA ASP A 140 2.27 -14.67 -1.51
C ASP A 140 2.13 -13.36 -0.70
N ASP A 141 1.68 -13.45 0.55
CA ASP A 141 1.44 -12.26 1.39
C ASP A 141 2.71 -11.48 1.73
N ASP A 142 3.87 -12.14 1.74
CA ASP A 142 5.18 -11.50 1.94
C ASP A 142 5.65 -10.70 0.72
N LYS A 143 5.03 -10.91 -0.44
CA LYS A 143 5.21 -10.11 -1.67
C LYS A 143 4.20 -8.98 -1.78
N LYS A 144 3.47 -8.64 -0.72
CA LYS A 144 2.48 -7.55 -0.71
C LYS A 144 2.87 -6.48 0.29
N VAL A 145 2.80 -5.22 -0.14
CA VAL A 145 3.03 -4.04 0.70
C VAL A 145 1.76 -3.21 0.70
N ASP A 146 1.04 -3.22 1.82
CA ASP A 146 -0.10 -2.32 2.02
C ASP A 146 0.38 -0.91 2.37
N LEU A 147 0.29 0.01 1.40
CA LEU A 147 0.73 1.39 1.51
C LEU A 147 -0.01 2.13 2.64
N ALA A 148 -1.31 1.86 2.83
CA ALA A 148 -2.08 2.50 3.90
C ALA A 148 -1.60 2.06 5.28
N TYR A 149 -1.25 0.77 5.43
CA TYR A 149 -0.66 0.24 6.65
C TYR A 149 0.78 0.74 6.86
N LEU A 150 1.58 0.79 5.80
CA LEU A 150 2.93 1.33 5.81
C LEU A 150 2.94 2.79 6.28
N PHE A 151 2.02 3.63 5.79
CA PHE A 151 1.88 5.02 6.24
C PHE A 151 1.41 5.12 7.69
N LYS A 152 0.50 4.26 8.13
CA LYS A 152 0.13 4.17 9.55
C LYS A 152 1.33 3.84 10.43
N LYS A 153 2.25 2.99 9.97
CA LYS A 153 3.51 2.67 10.65
C LYS A 153 4.53 3.80 10.53
N MET A 154 4.60 4.49 9.40
CA MET A 154 5.54 5.58 9.15
C MET A 154 5.18 6.85 9.91
N TYR A 155 3.90 7.22 9.98
CA TYR A 155 3.45 8.50 10.52
C TYR A 155 2.57 8.39 11.77
N GLY A 156 1.96 7.23 12.02
CA GLY A 156 1.08 6.98 13.17
C GLY A 156 -0.41 6.91 12.78
N GLY A 157 -1.26 6.50 13.72
CA GLY A 157 -2.69 6.25 13.44
C GLY A 157 -3.51 7.48 13.02
N GLY A 158 -3.12 8.68 13.43
CA GLY A 158 -3.80 9.94 13.11
C GLY A 158 -3.07 10.77 12.07
N TYR A 159 -2.35 10.13 11.14
CA TYR A 159 -1.58 10.82 10.10
C TYR A 159 -2.45 11.53 9.07
N ILE A 160 -3.66 11.04 8.84
CA ILE A 160 -4.62 11.66 7.94
C ILE A 160 -6.04 11.22 8.32
N ASP A 161 -7.04 12.04 8.01
CA ASP A 161 -8.45 11.74 8.23
C ASP A 161 -9.04 10.85 7.14
N ASN A 162 -10.19 10.23 7.42
CA ASN A 162 -10.93 9.48 6.40
C ASN A 162 -11.78 10.42 5.52
N PRO A 163 -11.96 10.11 4.22
CA PRO A 163 -11.28 9.05 3.45
C PRO A 163 -9.80 9.38 3.18
N HIS A 164 -8.91 8.43 3.49
CA HIS A 164 -7.46 8.71 3.54
C HIS A 164 -6.86 9.16 2.19
N ILE A 165 -7.30 8.60 1.05
CA ILE A 165 -6.72 8.92 -0.26
C ILE A 165 -7.03 10.38 -0.60
N GLU A 166 -8.30 10.75 -0.55
CA GLU A 166 -8.81 12.09 -0.83
C GLU A 166 -8.19 13.13 0.10
N LYS A 167 -8.09 12.81 1.39
CA LYS A 167 -7.47 13.71 2.36
C LYS A 167 -5.97 13.87 2.17
N LEU A 168 -5.27 12.81 1.75
CA LEU A 168 -3.86 12.93 1.36
C LEU A 168 -3.68 13.80 0.11
N LEU A 169 -4.55 13.64 -0.90
CA LEU A 169 -4.53 14.49 -2.10
C LEU A 169 -4.72 15.96 -1.73
N GLU A 170 -5.75 16.26 -0.93
CA GLU A 170 -6.07 17.61 -0.44
C GLU A 170 -4.89 18.22 0.34
N LEU A 171 -4.38 17.52 1.36
CA LEU A 171 -3.31 18.03 2.23
C LEU A 171 -1.98 18.26 1.47
N ASN A 172 -1.72 17.44 0.46
CA ASN A 172 -0.51 17.55 -0.36
C ASN A 172 -0.70 18.44 -1.60
N ASN A 173 -1.87 19.10 -1.76
CA ASN A 173 -2.21 19.94 -2.92
C ASN A 173 -2.07 19.19 -4.27
N LEU A 174 -2.46 17.91 -4.30
CA LEU A 174 -2.39 17.06 -5.48
C LEU A 174 -3.76 17.02 -6.16
N THR A 175 -3.79 17.27 -7.48
CA THR A 175 -5.01 17.30 -8.29
C THR A 175 -4.95 16.24 -9.40
N PRO A 176 -5.13 14.95 -9.06
CA PRO A 176 -5.02 13.86 -10.02
C PRO A 176 -6.12 13.96 -11.08
N HIS A 177 -5.73 13.82 -12.36
CA HIS A 177 -6.66 13.86 -13.47
C HIS A 177 -7.60 12.64 -13.44
N ARG A 178 -8.90 12.83 -13.69
CA ARG A 178 -9.94 11.76 -13.77
C ARG A 178 -10.10 10.92 -12.50
N PHE A 179 -9.75 11.45 -11.33
CA PHE A 179 -9.99 10.76 -10.07
C PHE A 179 -11.48 10.72 -9.72
N LEU A 180 -12.00 9.54 -9.38
CA LEU A 180 -13.35 9.36 -8.84
C LEU A 180 -13.29 8.91 -7.38
N THR A 181 -14.16 9.46 -6.53
CA THR A 181 -14.40 8.98 -5.17
C THR A 181 -15.16 7.65 -5.18
N GLY A 182 -15.12 6.90 -4.07
CA GLY A 182 -15.81 5.60 -4.00
C GLY A 182 -17.32 5.66 -4.32
N LYS A 183 -18.00 6.77 -3.97
CA LYS A 183 -19.40 6.99 -4.37
C LYS A 183 -19.53 7.18 -5.88
N GLN A 184 -18.71 8.03 -6.47
CA GLN A 184 -18.72 8.28 -7.91
C GLN A 184 -18.36 7.02 -8.72
N GLU A 185 -17.49 6.15 -8.20
CA GLU A 185 -17.20 4.87 -8.84
C GLU A 185 -18.40 3.93 -8.86
N ALA A 186 -19.15 3.84 -7.75
CA ALA A 186 -20.39 3.06 -7.71
C ALA A 186 -21.44 3.59 -8.71
N ASP A 187 -21.58 4.92 -8.81
CA ASP A 187 -22.51 5.58 -9.75
C ASP A 187 -22.07 5.36 -11.21
N ALA A 188 -20.76 5.47 -11.49
CA ALA A 188 -20.19 5.25 -12.82
C ALA A 188 -20.35 3.80 -13.28
N PHE A 189 -20.18 2.84 -12.36
CA PHE A 189 -20.43 1.42 -12.66
C PHE A 189 -21.89 1.19 -13.04
N SER A 190 -22.81 1.69 -12.22
CA SER A 190 -24.25 1.52 -12.42
C SER A 190 -24.75 2.18 -13.72
N SER A 191 -24.07 3.24 -14.15
CA SER A 191 -24.37 3.97 -15.40
C SER A 191 -23.64 3.42 -16.63
N GLY A 192 -22.83 2.36 -16.51
CA GLY A 192 -22.07 1.79 -17.62
C GLY A 192 -20.88 2.65 -18.09
N HIS A 193 -20.43 3.63 -17.29
CA HIS A 193 -19.29 4.50 -17.61
C HIS A 193 -17.93 3.80 -17.32
N TYR A 194 -17.72 2.61 -17.90
CA TYR A 194 -16.56 1.76 -17.63
C TYR A 194 -15.22 2.38 -18.05
N HIS A 195 -15.23 3.25 -19.07
CA HIS A 195 -14.04 4.03 -19.46
C HIS A 195 -13.61 5.00 -18.35
N GLU A 196 -14.55 5.66 -17.67
CA GLU A 196 -14.25 6.58 -16.56
C GLU A 196 -13.69 5.84 -15.35
N LEU A 197 -14.24 4.66 -15.05
CA LEU A 197 -13.70 3.76 -14.02
C LEU A 197 -12.27 3.34 -14.30
N SER A 198 -11.95 3.00 -15.55
CA SER A 198 -10.60 2.65 -15.97
C SER A 198 -9.63 3.81 -15.80
N MET A 199 -10.01 5.02 -16.24
CA MET A 199 -9.20 6.22 -16.04
C MET A 199 -8.98 6.54 -14.54
N SER A 200 -10.03 6.42 -13.72
CA SER A 200 -9.94 6.60 -12.26
C SER A 200 -9.01 5.58 -11.61
N THR A 201 -9.08 4.30 -12.02
CA THR A 201 -8.22 3.24 -11.49
C THR A 201 -6.74 3.54 -11.79
N SER A 202 -6.44 3.96 -13.03
CA SER A 202 -5.10 4.39 -13.43
C SER A 202 -4.64 5.65 -12.66
N SER A 203 -5.55 6.60 -12.46
CA SER A 203 -5.30 7.81 -11.66
C SER A 203 -4.95 7.49 -10.20
N LYS A 204 -5.58 6.46 -9.61
CA LYS A 204 -5.28 6.00 -8.24
C LYS A 204 -3.90 5.37 -8.13
N VAL A 205 -3.49 4.48 -9.03
CA VAL A 205 -2.13 3.91 -8.98
C VAL A 205 -1.04 4.97 -9.20
N ASN A 206 -1.32 5.98 -10.03
CA ASN A 206 -0.45 7.15 -10.17
C ASN A 206 -0.39 7.97 -8.86
N SER A 207 -1.52 8.21 -8.21
CA SER A 207 -1.58 8.91 -6.92
C SER A 207 -0.80 8.15 -5.84
N PHE A 208 -0.90 6.82 -5.80
CA PHE A 208 -0.15 5.97 -4.87
C PHE A 208 1.35 6.05 -5.13
N SER A 209 1.77 6.07 -6.40
CA SER A 209 3.18 6.28 -6.78
C SER A 209 3.67 7.63 -6.26
N THR A 210 2.89 8.71 -6.44
CA THR A 210 3.24 10.04 -5.94
C THR A 210 3.35 10.07 -4.42
N PHE A 211 2.38 9.49 -3.71
CA PHE A 211 2.44 9.41 -2.25
C PHE A 211 3.68 8.67 -1.77
N LEU A 212 4.01 7.55 -2.42
CA LEU A 212 5.16 6.74 -2.10
C LEU A 212 6.47 7.51 -2.32
N THR A 213 6.61 8.22 -3.46
CA THR A 213 7.76 9.08 -3.74
C THR A 213 7.89 10.19 -2.70
N LEU A 214 6.79 10.88 -2.35
CA LEU A 214 6.81 11.89 -1.30
C LEU A 214 7.20 11.29 0.07
N ALA A 215 6.76 10.07 0.37
CA ALA A 215 7.13 9.41 1.62
C ALA A 215 8.61 8.97 1.66
N ILE A 216 9.16 8.53 0.53
CA ILE A 216 10.59 8.20 0.41
C ILE A 216 11.46 9.45 0.62
N ASN A 217 11.02 10.59 0.06
CA ASN A 217 11.73 11.86 0.17
C ASN A 217 11.51 12.59 1.51
N ASP A 218 10.76 12.01 2.45
CA ASP A 218 10.32 12.66 3.70
C ASP A 218 9.49 13.96 3.48
N ASP A 219 8.87 14.11 2.30
CA ASP A 219 8.10 15.29 1.87
C ASP A 219 6.57 15.12 1.99
N LEU A 220 6.08 13.91 2.30
CA LEU A 220 4.65 13.65 2.42
C LEU A 220 4.07 14.41 3.62
N LYS A 221 3.18 15.37 3.34
CA LYS A 221 2.48 16.13 4.36
C LYS A 221 1.45 15.26 5.06
N THR A 222 1.45 15.30 6.39
CA THR A 222 0.52 14.58 7.26
C THR A 222 0.05 15.49 8.40
N ASN A 223 -1.00 15.09 9.10
CA ASN A 223 -1.52 15.78 10.29
C ASN A 223 -0.59 15.64 11.51
N ILE A 224 0.51 14.88 11.40
CA ILE A 224 1.43 14.60 12.49
C ILE A 224 2.71 15.44 12.33
N PRO A 225 3.06 16.30 13.30
CA PRO A 225 4.33 17.01 13.29
C PRO A 225 5.52 16.06 13.29
N ASN A 226 6.57 16.40 12.53
CA ASN A 226 7.76 15.54 12.34
C ASN A 226 8.39 15.02 13.64
N TRP A 227 8.44 15.85 14.69
CA TRP A 227 9.01 15.47 15.99
C TRP A 227 8.17 14.44 16.76
N LYS A 228 6.86 14.30 16.46
CA LYS A 228 5.98 13.30 17.06
C LYS A 228 6.03 11.95 16.34
N ILE A 229 6.52 11.92 15.11
CA ILE A 229 6.53 10.72 14.26
C ILE A 229 7.26 9.56 14.96
N ARG A 230 8.38 9.81 15.64
CA ARG A 230 9.18 8.77 16.30
C ARG A 230 8.72 8.43 17.73
N GLY A 231 7.69 9.12 18.23
CA GLY A 231 7.15 8.99 19.58
C GLY A 231 7.72 10.03 20.54
N THR A 232 6.90 10.39 21.54
CA THR A 232 7.21 11.46 22.51
C THR A 232 7.59 10.94 23.90
N ASN A 233 7.62 9.62 24.11
CA ASN A 233 8.05 9.04 25.37
C ASN A 233 9.58 9.07 25.50
N PHE A 234 10.10 9.06 26.73
CA PHE A 234 11.54 9.12 26.99
C PHE A 234 12.33 8.07 26.21
N ALA A 235 11.83 6.83 26.16
CA ALA A 235 12.45 5.74 25.39
C ALA A 235 12.53 6.04 23.89
N GLY A 236 11.48 6.62 23.29
CA GLY A 236 11.45 7.00 21.88
C GLY A 236 12.34 8.19 21.57
N LEU A 237 12.41 9.17 22.48
CA LEU A 237 13.33 10.31 22.37
C LEU A 237 14.79 9.86 22.47
N LEU A 238 15.11 8.99 23.43
CA LEU A 238 16.45 8.41 23.59
C LEU A 238 16.85 7.58 22.36
N ALA A 239 15.96 6.72 21.86
CA ALA A 239 16.21 5.93 20.66
C ALA A 239 16.41 6.83 19.42
N THR A 240 15.61 7.89 19.28
CA THR A 240 15.78 8.88 18.21
C THR A 240 17.13 9.57 18.30
N PHE A 241 17.52 10.01 19.50
CA PHE A 241 18.82 10.65 19.72
C PHE A 241 19.96 9.70 19.39
N GLN A 242 19.95 8.46 19.91
CA GLN A 242 20.96 7.43 19.64
C GLN A 242 21.11 7.10 18.15
N ASP A 243 20.07 7.28 17.35
CA ASP A 243 20.13 7.06 15.90
C ASP A 243 20.78 8.21 15.12
N THR A 244 20.81 9.43 15.69
CA THR A 244 21.51 10.57 15.08
C THR A 244 23.02 10.39 15.10
N THR A 245 23.74 11.01 14.16
CA THR A 245 25.21 10.98 14.14
C THR A 245 25.81 11.48 15.45
N SER A 246 25.30 12.59 15.99
CA SER A 246 25.76 13.16 17.26
C SER A 246 25.47 12.25 18.45
N GLY A 247 24.28 11.63 18.50
CA GLY A 247 23.94 10.70 19.57
C GLY A 247 24.78 9.42 19.52
N LYS A 248 25.10 8.89 18.33
CA LYS A 248 26.05 7.78 18.17
C LYS A 248 27.42 8.12 18.72
N ILE A 249 27.94 9.32 18.40
CA ILE A 249 29.24 9.80 18.90
C ILE A 249 29.21 9.94 20.43
N ILE A 250 28.17 10.56 20.99
CA ILE A 250 28.04 10.75 22.44
C ILE A 250 27.95 9.40 23.16
N PHE A 251 27.17 8.46 22.64
CA PHE A 251 27.04 7.14 23.23
C PHE A 251 28.34 6.34 23.15
N TRP A 252 29.07 6.44 22.03
CA TRP A 252 30.40 5.86 21.87
C TRP A 252 31.40 6.43 22.90
N LEU A 253 31.43 7.75 23.10
CA LEU A 253 32.26 8.41 24.10
C LEU A 253 31.94 7.93 25.52
N VAL A 254 30.65 7.92 25.88
CA VAL A 254 30.19 7.48 27.21
C VAL A 254 30.59 6.02 27.46
N ASN A 255 30.36 5.12 26.50
CA ASN A 255 30.75 3.72 26.63
C ASN A 255 32.27 3.54 26.74
N THR A 256 33.04 4.35 26.02
CA THR A 256 34.52 4.32 26.09
C THR A 256 35.01 4.76 27.47
N ILE A 257 34.42 5.82 28.04
CA ILE A 257 34.73 6.28 29.41
C ILE A 257 34.38 5.21 30.44
N ILE A 258 33.18 4.61 30.35
CA ILE A 258 32.74 3.54 31.25
C ILE A 258 33.69 2.33 31.18
N ALA A 259 34.06 1.91 29.97
CA ALA A 259 35.01 0.81 29.77
C ALA A 259 36.39 1.14 30.37
N GLY A 260 36.85 2.39 30.22
CA GLY A 260 38.09 2.86 30.83
C GLY A 260 38.06 2.83 32.37
N ILE A 261 36.95 3.27 32.98
CA ILE A 261 36.76 3.23 34.45
C ILE A 261 36.74 1.78 34.95
N ILE A 262 35.99 0.90 34.27
CA ILE A 262 35.92 -0.53 34.64
C ILE A 262 37.30 -1.17 34.49
N GLY A 263 38.02 -0.90 33.40
CA GLY A 263 39.37 -1.41 33.18
C GLY A 263 40.35 -0.96 34.27
N ALA A 264 40.32 0.32 34.66
CA ALA A 264 41.14 0.85 35.74
C ALA A 264 40.77 0.24 37.11
N TRP A 265 39.49 -0.04 37.36
CA TRP A 265 39.04 -0.70 38.58
C TRP A 265 39.52 -2.16 38.63
N ILE A 266 39.36 -2.92 37.53
CA ILE A 266 39.85 -4.30 37.45
C ILE A 266 41.36 -4.33 37.70
N ALA A 267 42.16 -3.52 37.00
CA ALA A 267 43.61 -3.48 37.15
C ALA A 267 44.10 -3.08 38.57
N LYS A 268 43.24 -2.43 39.37
CA LYS A 268 43.57 -2.01 40.74
C LYS A 268 43.22 -3.09 41.77
N TYR A 269 42.21 -3.91 41.52
CA TYR A 269 41.64 -4.83 42.51
C TYR A 269 41.76 -6.32 42.15
N PHE A 270 42.21 -6.64 40.94
CA PHE A 270 42.51 -7.98 40.43
C PHE A 270 43.84 -7.97 39.67
#